data_AF-A0A6M0G6B4-F1
#
_entry.id   AF-A0A6M0G6B4-F1
#
_cell.length_a   1.000
_cell.length_b   1.000
_cell.length_c   1.000
_cell.angle_alpha   90.00
_cell.angle_beta   90.00
_cell.angle_gamma   90.00
#
_symmetry.space_group_name_H-M   'P 1'
#
loop_
_entity.id
_entity.type
_entity.pdbx_description
1 polymer ?
#
loop_
_entity_poly.entity_id
_entity_poly.type
_entity_poly.pdbx_seq_one_letter_code
_entity_poly.pdbx_strand_id
1 'polypeptide(L)'
;MEPSDLEETFLQLAQQWRVETGMMSLVSKMVIHPAYQRIIGMGQPVVPLILRELEREPDHWFWALQSITGANPVGQEQRGRLTQMAGAWIQWGKDHGYRW
;
A
#
# COMPACT_ATOMS: atom_id res chain seq x y z
N MET A 1 18.99 -4.98 7.06
CA MET A 1 17.69 -5.62 7.26
C MET A 1 17.68 -6.82 6.34
N GLU A 2 17.61 -8.01 6.91
CA GLU A 2 17.37 -9.21 6.11
C GLU A 2 15.94 -9.11 5.52
N PRO A 3 15.66 -9.71 4.35
CA PRO A 3 14.34 -9.63 3.71
C PRO A 3 13.20 -10.12 4.64
N SER A 4 13.50 -11.05 5.54
CA SER A 4 12.56 -11.58 6.54
C SER A 4 12.16 -10.53 7.61
N ASP A 5 13.11 -9.70 8.07
CA ASP A 5 12.84 -8.65 9.06
C ASP A 5 11.98 -7.53 8.47
N LEU A 6 12.16 -7.25 7.18
CA LEU A 6 11.40 -6.23 6.47
C LEU A 6 9.94 -6.64 6.32
N GLU A 7 9.69 -7.88 5.89
CA GLU A 7 8.33 -8.42 5.77
C GLU A 7 7.64 -8.47 7.13
N GLU A 8 8.33 -8.95 8.17
CA GLU A 8 7.76 -8.98 9.53
C GLU A 8 7.41 -7.57 10.03
N THR A 9 8.31 -6.61 9.86
CA THR A 9 8.08 -5.21 10.24
C THR A 9 6.89 -4.62 9.46
N PHE A 10 6.80 -4.88 8.16
CA PHE A 10 5.69 -4.43 7.33
C PHE A 10 4.37 -5.03 7.82
N LEU A 11 4.32 -6.35 8.05
CA LEU A 11 3.12 -7.05 8.51
C LEU A 11 2.66 -6.55 9.88
N GLN A 12 3.58 -6.31 10.82
CA GLN A 12 3.27 -5.73 12.12
C GLN A 12 2.66 -4.33 11.99
N LEU A 13 3.27 -3.47 11.17
CA LEU A 13 2.77 -2.10 10.95
C LEU A 13 1.44 -2.10 10.19
N ALA A 14 1.26 -3.00 9.22
CA ALA A 14 0.03 -3.13 8.44
C ALA A 14 -1.12 -3.65 9.32
N GLN A 15 -0.85 -4.63 10.18
CA GLN A 15 -1.82 -5.11 11.16
C GLN A 15 -2.17 -4.02 12.17
N GLN A 16 -1.18 -3.32 12.71
CA GLN A 16 -1.41 -2.20 13.64
C GLN A 16 -2.29 -1.13 12.98
N TRP A 17 -1.95 -0.74 11.75
CA TRP A 17 -2.74 0.20 10.97
C TRP A 17 -4.19 -0.29 10.81
N ARG A 18 -4.42 -1.53 10.32
CA ARG A 18 -5.77 -2.07 10.14
C ARG A 18 -6.59 -2.12 11.43
N VAL A 19 -5.99 -2.49 12.57
CA VAL A 19 -6.69 -2.54 13.86
C VAL A 19 -7.05 -1.13 14.33
N GLU A 20 -6.13 -0.19 14.23
CA GLU A 20 -6.33 1.18 14.72
C GLU A 20 -7.20 2.02 13.77
N THR A 21 -7.21 1.72 12.47
CA THR A 21 -7.98 2.46 11.45
C THR A 21 -9.23 1.75 10.96
N GLY A 22 -9.44 0.47 11.28
CA GLY A 22 -10.57 -0.34 10.79
C GLY A 22 -11.95 0.16 11.21
N MET A 23 -12.04 0.97 12.28
CA MET A 23 -13.28 1.64 12.71
C MET A 23 -13.37 3.10 12.24
N MET A 24 -12.37 3.62 11.53
CA MET A 24 -12.32 5.00 11.09
C MET A 24 -12.96 5.18 9.71
N SER A 25 -14.00 6.00 9.62
CA SER A 25 -14.65 6.33 8.34
C SER A 25 -13.89 7.37 7.50
N LEU A 26 -12.82 7.97 8.05
CA LEU A 26 -12.07 9.05 7.39
C LEU A 26 -10.70 8.57 6.90
N VAL A 27 -10.59 8.44 5.57
CA VAL A 27 -9.34 8.13 4.87
C VAL A 27 -8.20 9.07 5.25
N SER A 28 -8.49 10.35 5.45
CA SER A 28 -7.49 11.35 5.86
C SER A 28 -6.83 11.03 7.20
N LYS A 29 -7.55 10.44 8.16
CA LYS A 29 -6.98 10.00 9.45
C LYS A 29 -6.16 8.72 9.32
N MET A 30 -6.55 7.84 8.40
CA MET A 30 -5.81 6.60 8.14
C MET A 30 -4.44 6.87 7.53
N VAL A 31 -4.36 7.89 6.68
CA VAL A 31 -3.13 8.25 5.95
C VAL A 31 -2.08 8.92 6.84
N ILE A 32 -2.50 9.70 7.85
CA ILE A 32 -1.59 10.33 8.82
C ILE A 32 -1.15 9.37 9.95
N HIS A 33 -1.63 8.13 9.95
CA HIS A 33 -1.36 7.19 11.02
C HIS A 33 0.14 6.88 11.14
N PRO A 34 0.73 6.85 12.36
CA PRO A 34 2.17 6.62 12.53
C PRO A 34 2.67 5.32 11.88
N ALA A 35 1.88 4.24 11.96
CA ALA A 35 2.24 2.97 11.32
C ALA A 35 2.26 3.09 9.78
N TYR A 36 1.31 3.83 9.20
CA TYR A 36 1.25 4.08 7.76
C TYR A 36 2.44 4.91 7.29
N GLN A 37 2.78 5.97 8.04
CA GLN A 37 3.95 6.81 7.76
C GLN A 37 5.27 6.02 7.86
N ARG A 38 5.38 5.08 8.81
CA ARG A 38 6.54 4.16 8.88
C ARG A 38 6.64 3.28 7.65
N ILE A 39 5.53 2.71 7.17
CA ILE A 39 5.51 1.91 5.93
C ILE A 39 6.00 2.74 4.75
N ILE A 40 5.58 4.00 4.62
CA ILE A 40 6.11 4.91 3.57
C ILE A 40 7.61 5.13 3.76
N GLY A 41 8.06 5.37 4.99
CA GLY A 41 9.46 5.56 5.32
C GLY A 41 10.36 4.34 5.06
N MET A 42 9.79 3.14 4.99
CA MET A 42 10.51 1.92 4.59
C MET A 42 10.88 1.93 3.09
N GLY A 43 10.16 2.70 2.26
CA GLY A 43 10.52 2.97 0.88
C GLY A 43 10.32 1.80 -0.09
N GLN A 44 11.11 1.78 -1.17
CA GLN A 44 10.97 0.83 -2.29
C GLN A 44 10.88 -0.66 -1.92
N PRO A 45 11.62 -1.18 -0.93
CA PRO A 45 11.58 -2.60 -0.58
C PRO A 45 10.21 -3.13 -0.15
N VAL A 46 9.30 -2.29 0.36
CA VAL A 46 7.96 -2.72 0.79
C VAL A 46 6.91 -2.64 -0.31
N VAL A 47 7.22 -2.07 -1.48
CA VAL A 47 6.32 -2.00 -2.64
C VAL A 47 5.72 -3.37 -3.01
N PRO A 48 6.51 -4.46 -3.18
CA PRO A 48 5.95 -5.77 -3.47
C PRO A 48 5.00 -6.27 -2.38
N LEU A 49 5.31 -6.00 -1.11
CA LEU A 49 4.46 -6.41 0.02
C LEU A 49 3.12 -5.66 0.04
N ILE A 50 3.14 -4.36 -0.28
CA ILE A 50 1.94 -3.54 -0.39
C ILE A 50 1.08 -4.00 -1.59
N LEU A 51 1.70 -4.32 -2.73
CA LEU A 51 1.00 -4.85 -3.90
C LEU A 51 0.35 -6.20 -3.60
N ARG A 52 1.01 -7.08 -2.85
CA ARG A 52 0.44 -8.35 -2.37
C ARG A 52 -0.79 -8.12 -1.49
N GLU A 53 -0.73 -7.19 -0.56
CA GLU A 53 -1.88 -6.86 0.29
C GLU A 53 -3.02 -6.23 -0.51
N LEU A 54 -2.70 -5.37 -1.48
CA LEU A 54 -3.68 -4.75 -2.38
C LEU A 54 -4.40 -5.78 -3.27
N GLU A 55 -3.70 -6.84 -3.68
CA GLU A 55 -4.29 -7.95 -4.43
C GLU A 55 -5.27 -8.77 -3.58
N ARG A 56 -4.96 -8.95 -2.29
CA ARG A 56 -5.81 -9.68 -1.34
C ARG A 56 -7.03 -8.88 -0.93
N GLU A 57 -6.82 -7.62 -0.56
CA GLU A 57 -7.86 -6.72 -0.10
C GLU A 57 -7.56 -5.30 -0.62
N PRO A 58 -8.40 -4.76 -1.53
CA PRO A 58 -8.18 -3.44 -2.11
C PRO A 58 -8.46 -2.34 -1.06
N ASP A 59 -7.44 -2.07 -0.27
CA ASP A 59 -7.43 -1.12 0.84
C ASP A 59 -6.87 0.25 0.42
N HIS A 60 -6.81 1.19 1.36
CA HIS A 60 -6.25 2.54 1.15
C HIS A 60 -4.71 2.56 0.98
N TRP A 61 -4.12 1.56 0.34
CA TRP A 61 -2.67 1.44 0.07
C TRP A 61 -2.18 2.29 -1.11
N PHE A 62 -3.09 2.83 -1.92
CA PHE A 62 -2.75 3.64 -3.10
C PHE A 62 -1.86 4.85 -2.76
N TRP A 63 -2.08 5.48 -1.61
CA TRP A 63 -1.30 6.64 -1.20
C TRP A 63 0.11 6.26 -0.76
N ALA A 64 0.28 5.11 -0.09
CA ALA A 64 1.59 4.56 0.22
C ALA A 64 2.35 4.23 -1.06
N LEU A 65 1.73 3.52 -2.00
CA LEU A 65 2.34 3.18 -3.28
C LEU A 65 2.76 4.44 -4.05
N GLN A 66 1.89 5.44 -4.15
CA GLN A 66 2.21 6.70 -4.82
C GLN A 66 3.36 7.44 -4.11
N SER A 67 3.36 7.48 -2.78
CA SER A 67 4.39 8.18 -2.00
C SER A 67 5.76 7.50 -2.10
N ILE A 68 5.78 6.17 -2.14
CA ILE A 68 7.00 5.37 -2.20
C ILE A 68 7.57 5.32 -3.62
N THR A 69 6.71 5.14 -4.62
CA THR A 69 7.11 4.92 -6.03
C THR A 69 7.17 6.21 -6.84
N GLY A 70 6.49 7.27 -6.40
CA GLY A 70 6.25 8.46 -7.19
C GLY A 70 5.34 8.24 -8.41
N ALA A 71 4.88 7.02 -8.63
CA ALA A 71 4.05 6.66 -9.78
C ALA A 71 2.56 6.86 -9.46
N ASN A 72 1.78 7.09 -10.51
CA ASN A 72 0.31 7.12 -10.42
C ASN A 72 -0.30 6.45 -11.65
N PRO A 73 -0.37 5.10 -11.68
CA PRO A 73 -0.97 4.36 -12.78
C PRO A 73 -2.50 4.49 -12.84
N VAL A 74 -3.12 5.04 -11.79
CA VAL A 74 -4.57 5.17 -11.68
C VAL A 74 -5.06 6.34 -12.53
N GLY A 75 -5.75 6.02 -13.63
CA GLY A 75 -6.40 7.01 -14.49
C GLY A 75 -7.51 7.79 -13.76
N GLN A 76 -7.84 9.00 -14.24
CA GLN A 76 -8.87 9.83 -13.61
C GLN A 76 -10.24 9.13 -13.55
N GLU A 77 -10.57 8.33 -14.56
CA GLU A 77 -11.83 7.59 -14.67
C GLU A 77 -11.94 6.41 -13.69
N GLN A 78 -10.80 5.93 -13.19
CA GLN A 78 -10.72 4.83 -12.24
C GLN A 78 -10.79 5.32 -10.78
N ARG A 79 -10.61 6.64 -10.54
CA ARG A 79 -10.63 7.22 -9.20
C ARG A 79 -11.99 7.00 -8.53
N GLY A 80 -11.95 6.53 -7.28
CA GLY A 80 -13.15 6.16 -6.52
C GLY A 80 -13.63 4.73 -6.78
N ARG A 81 -12.99 3.97 -7.70
CA ARG A 81 -13.29 2.56 -7.95
C ARG A 81 -12.16 1.68 -7.45
N LEU A 82 -12.20 1.31 -6.17
CA LEU A 82 -11.15 0.55 -5.47
C LEU A 82 -10.61 -0.63 -6.29
N THR A 83 -11.49 -1.45 -6.87
CA THR A 83 -11.09 -2.61 -7.70
C THR A 83 -10.31 -2.22 -8.96
N GLN A 84 -10.71 -1.14 -9.64
CA GLN A 84 -10.00 -0.67 -10.84
C GLN A 84 -8.67 -0.03 -10.48
N MET A 85 -8.65 0.75 -9.39
CA MET A 85 -7.42 1.33 -8.85
C MET A 85 -6.43 0.24 -8.44
N ALA A 86 -6.90 -0.82 -7.78
CA ALA A 86 -6.11 -1.98 -7.41
C ALA A 86 -5.54 -2.66 -8.66
N GLY A 87 -6.39 -2.96 -9.65
CA GLY A 87 -5.95 -3.53 -10.92
C GLY A 87 -4.85 -2.72 -11.61
N ALA A 88 -4.96 -1.39 -11.63
CA ALA A 88 -3.94 -0.52 -12.22
C ALA A 88 -2.59 -0.61 -11.50
N TRP A 89 -2.60 -0.65 -10.15
CA TRP A 89 -1.38 -0.81 -9.37
C TRP A 89 -0.77 -2.21 -9.47
N ILE A 90 -1.58 -3.26 -9.48
CA ILE A 90 -1.13 -4.64 -9.69
C ILE A 90 -0.49 -4.78 -11.07
N GLN A 91 -1.11 -4.22 -12.12
CA GLN A 91 -0.55 -4.23 -13.47
C GLN A 91 0.75 -3.44 -13.52
N TRP A 92 0.78 -2.24 -12.95
CA TRP A 92 1.99 -1.42 -12.87
C TRP A 92 3.15 -2.15 -12.18
N GLY A 93 2.87 -2.85 -11.08
CA GLY A 93 3.85 -3.66 -10.37
C GLY A 93 4.45 -4.77 -11.24
N LYS A 94 3.59 -5.48 -11.98
CA LYS A 94 4.02 -6.53 -12.93
C LYS A 94 4.87 -5.96 -14.07
N ASP A 95 4.47 -4.83 -14.65
CA ASP A 95 5.22 -4.13 -15.70
C ASP A 95 6.60 -3.65 -15.23
N HIS A 96 6.74 -3.28 -13.95
CA HIS A 96 8.02 -2.85 -13.36
C HIS A 96 8.88 -4.02 -12.86
N GLY A 97 8.44 -5.26 -13.07
CA GLY A 97 9.19 -6.46 -12.70
C GLY A 97 9.13 -6.81 -11.20
N TYR A 98 8.24 -6.18 -10.43
CA TYR A 98 8.02 -6.58 -9.04
C TYR A 98 7.40 -7.98 -9.00
N ARG A 99 7.90 -8.79 -8.07
CA ARG A 99 7.39 -10.13 -7.76
C ARG A 99 7.13 -10.19 -6.25
N TRP A 100 5.98 -10.69 -5.86
CA TRP A 100 5.50 -10.75 -4.47
C TRP A 100 4.68 -12.01 -4.21
#